data_AF-A0AA36MA13-F1
#
_entry.id   AF-A0AA36MA13-F1
#
_cell.length_a   1.000
_cell.length_b   1.000
_cell.length_c   1.000
_cell.angle_alpha   90.00
_cell.angle_beta   90.00
_cell.angle_gamma   90.00
#
_symmetry.space_group_name_H-M   'P 1'
#
loop_
_entity.id
_entity.type
_entity.pdbx_description
1 polymer ?
#
loop_
_entity_poly.entity_id
_entity_poly.type
_entity_poly.pdbx_seq_one_letter_code
_entity_poly.pdbx_strand_id
1 'polypeptide(L)'
;MQAVQATSERWSIIHHQLTIMVERTTPRSNCMFCTVEDNKDQHPTGRCCKFPDAVSRAVQASALGLCERCLQPKHHEDCGVTCPICGRLHNVLLCPNRGQNGPFKRRK
;
A
#
# COMPACT_ATOMS: atom_id res chain seq x y z
N MET A 1 29.98 10.75 35.23
CA MET A 1 28.85 9.95 34.73
C MET A 1 27.80 10.77 33.95
N GLN A 2 27.60 12.06 34.22
CA GLN A 2 26.60 12.90 33.51
C GLN A 2 26.90 13.15 32.01
N ALA A 3 28.18 13.30 31.62
CA ALA A 3 28.56 13.55 30.23
C ALA A 3 28.21 12.39 29.27
N VAL A 4 28.29 11.15 29.76
CA VAL A 4 27.95 9.93 28.99
C VAL A 4 26.43 9.84 28.72
N GLN A 5 25.61 10.27 29.68
CA GLN A 5 24.15 10.33 29.54
C GLN A 5 23.72 11.39 28.53
N ALA A 6 24.32 12.58 28.59
CA ALA A 6 24.06 13.65 27.63
C ALA A 6 24.45 13.26 26.19
N THR A 7 25.52 12.48 26.01
CA THR A 7 25.91 11.94 24.70
C THR A 7 24.95 10.86 24.20
N SER A 8 24.42 9.99 25.07
CA SER A 8 23.45 8.96 24.66
C SER A 8 22.09 9.54 24.25
N GLU A 9 21.64 10.59 24.90
CA GLU A 9 20.38 11.28 24.54
C GLU A 9 20.50 11.97 23.17
N ARG A 10 21.59 12.71 22.95
CA ARG A 10 21.87 13.33 21.64
C ARG A 10 21.98 12.28 20.53
N TRP A 11 22.65 11.15 20.79
CA TRP A 11 22.73 10.05 19.83
C TRP A 11 21.35 9.49 19.48
N SER A 12 20.48 9.30 20.47
CA SER A 12 19.12 8.80 20.27
C SER A 12 18.28 9.74 19.39
N ILE A 13 18.39 11.05 19.61
CA ILE A 13 17.70 12.06 18.80
C ILE A 13 18.21 12.04 17.35
N ILE A 14 19.53 12.02 17.16
CA ILE A 14 20.14 11.98 15.82
C ILE A 14 19.72 10.70 15.09
N HIS A 15 19.79 9.54 15.75
CA HIS A 15 19.39 8.27 15.17
C HIS A 15 17.93 8.28 14.75
N HIS A 16 17.02 8.75 15.61
CA HIS A 16 15.60 8.87 15.30
C HIS A 16 15.34 9.78 14.10
N GLN A 17 16.01 10.93 14.05
CA GLN A 17 15.88 11.87 12.94
C GLN A 17 16.38 11.26 11.63
N LEU A 18 17.48 10.50 11.67
CA LEU A 18 18.01 9.77 10.53
C LEU A 18 17.02 8.71 10.04
N THR A 19 16.42 7.93 10.95
CA THR A 19 15.40 6.92 10.61
C THR A 19 14.23 7.57 9.86
N ILE A 20 13.70 8.68 10.36
CA ILE A 20 12.61 9.42 9.71
C ILE A 20 13.02 9.93 8.31
N MET A 21 14.24 10.45 8.19
CA MET A 21 14.74 10.92 6.90
C MET A 21 14.79 9.77 5.88
N VAL A 22 15.35 8.63 6.27
CA VAL A 22 15.42 7.43 5.42
C VAL A 22 14.03 6.98 4.99
N GLU A 23 13.08 6.86 5.92
CA GLU A 23 11.70 6.45 5.60
C GLU A 23 11.04 7.38 4.59
N ARG A 24 11.26 8.69 4.70
CA ARG A 24 10.67 9.70 3.80
C ARG A 24 11.35 9.75 2.44
N THR A 25 12.64 9.47 2.37
CA THR A 25 13.40 9.48 1.11
C THR A 25 13.39 8.14 0.38
N THR A 26 12.94 7.06 1.04
CA THR A 26 12.89 5.74 0.42
C THR A 26 11.96 5.79 -0.80
N PRO A 27 12.46 5.48 -2.01
CA PRO A 27 11.63 5.46 -3.20
C PRO A 27 10.47 4.47 -3.04
N ARG A 28 9.27 4.92 -3.39
CA ARG A 28 8.07 4.08 -3.38
C ARG A 28 7.48 4.01 -4.77
N SER A 29 7.07 2.82 -5.17
CA SER A 29 6.35 2.60 -6.41
C SER A 29 4.94 3.20 -6.32
N ASN A 30 4.47 3.85 -7.39
CA ASN A 30 3.08 4.32 -7.52
C ASN A 30 2.06 3.16 -7.57
N CYS A 31 2.54 1.96 -7.87
CA CYS A 31 1.75 0.74 -7.93
C CYS A 31 2.06 -0.09 -6.70
N MET A 32 1.02 -0.37 -5.90
CA MET A 32 1.16 -1.17 -4.68
C MET A 32 1.57 -2.61 -4.92
N PHE A 33 1.45 -3.10 -6.16
CA PHE A 33 1.76 -4.48 -6.52
C PHE A 33 3.15 -4.66 -7.11
N CYS A 34 3.76 -3.59 -7.64
CA CYS A 34 5.07 -3.62 -8.30
C CYS A 34 6.13 -2.97 -7.42
N THR A 35 7.36 -3.46 -7.50
CA THR A 35 8.53 -2.76 -6.93
C THR A 35 8.82 -1.46 -7.70
N VAL A 36 9.76 -0.67 -7.20
CA VAL A 36 10.19 0.58 -7.86
C VAL A 36 10.81 0.27 -9.23
N GLU A 37 11.56 -0.82 -9.33
CA GLU A 37 12.23 -1.28 -10.55
C GLU A 37 11.25 -1.81 -11.60
N ASP A 38 10.17 -2.44 -11.15
CA ASP A 38 9.11 -2.99 -12.00
C ASP A 38 8.14 -1.90 -12.51
N ASN A 39 8.04 -0.75 -11.82
CA ASN A 39 7.11 0.34 -12.16
C ASN A 39 7.79 1.48 -12.93
N LYS A 40 8.45 1.16 -14.04
CA LYS A 40 9.20 2.13 -14.86
C LYS A 40 8.33 3.19 -15.53
N ASP A 41 7.10 2.84 -15.88
CA ASP A 41 6.09 3.69 -16.51
C ASP A 41 5.23 4.46 -15.48
N GLN A 42 5.52 4.30 -14.18
CA GLN A 42 4.86 5.01 -13.08
C GLN A 42 3.33 4.82 -13.04
N HIS A 43 2.85 3.65 -13.47
CA HIS A 43 1.42 3.35 -13.49
C HIS A 43 0.83 3.29 -12.07
N PRO A 44 -0.45 3.67 -11.89
CA PRO A 44 -1.16 3.44 -10.65
C PRO A 44 -1.59 1.98 -10.53
N THR A 45 -1.77 1.48 -9.30
CA THR A 45 -2.16 0.09 -9.00
C THR A 45 -3.33 -0.43 -9.84
N GLY A 46 -4.37 0.41 -10.03
CA GLY A 46 -5.56 0.04 -10.79
C GLY A 46 -5.35 -0.21 -12.29
N ARG A 47 -4.20 0.21 -12.85
CA ARG A 47 -3.80 0.04 -14.26
C ARG A 47 -2.58 -0.88 -14.44
N CYS A 48 -2.15 -1.56 -13.38
CA CYS A 48 -1.05 -2.52 -13.47
C CYS A 48 -1.34 -3.61 -14.51
N CYS A 49 -0.47 -3.73 -15.51
CA CYS A 49 -0.56 -4.73 -16.58
C CYS A 49 -0.01 -6.10 -16.17
N LYS A 50 0.91 -6.16 -15.19
CA LYS A 50 1.47 -7.41 -14.63
C LYS A 50 0.43 -8.24 -13.88
N PHE A 51 -0.54 -7.56 -13.24
CA PHE A 51 -1.64 -8.18 -12.50
C PHE A 51 -2.99 -7.68 -13.07
N PRO A 52 -3.41 -8.19 -14.25
CA PRO A 52 -4.53 -7.63 -14.99
C PRO A 52 -5.88 -7.95 -14.35
N ASP A 53 -6.04 -9.15 -13.81
CA ASP A 53 -7.31 -9.68 -13.30
C ASP A 53 -7.41 -9.63 -11.76
N ALA A 54 -8.61 -9.88 -11.23
CA ALA A 54 -8.89 -9.82 -9.80
C ALA A 54 -8.12 -10.88 -8.99
N VAL A 55 -7.93 -12.09 -9.55
CA VAL A 55 -7.29 -13.20 -8.87
C VAL A 55 -5.79 -12.95 -8.74
N SER A 56 -5.12 -12.57 -9.83
CA SER A 56 -3.68 -12.23 -9.80
C SER A 56 -3.38 -11.08 -8.83
N ARG A 57 -4.26 -10.07 -8.76
CA ARG A 57 -4.15 -8.98 -7.78
C ARG A 57 -4.32 -9.45 -6.34
N ALA A 58 -5.26 -10.37 -6.08
CA ALA A 58 -5.49 -10.89 -4.74
C ALA A 58 -4.27 -11.70 -4.27
N VAL A 59 -3.78 -12.62 -5.10
CA VAL A 59 -2.56 -13.40 -4.83
C VAL A 59 -1.38 -12.48 -4.53
N GLN A 60 -1.18 -11.44 -5.34
CA GLN A 60 -0.10 -10.48 -5.11
C GLN A 60 -0.29 -9.68 -3.82
N ALA A 61 -1.51 -9.26 -3.49
CA ALA A 61 -1.80 -8.58 -2.23
C ALA A 61 -1.47 -9.49 -1.02
N SER A 62 -1.86 -10.77 -1.07
CA SER A 62 -1.54 -11.73 -0.01
C SER A 62 -0.03 -11.97 0.08
N ALA A 63 0.68 -12.09 -1.05
CA ALA A 63 2.13 -12.27 -1.11
C ALA A 63 2.91 -11.08 -0.52
N LEU A 64 2.40 -9.86 -0.73
CA LEU A 64 2.96 -8.63 -0.14
C LEU A 64 2.54 -8.39 1.31
N GLY A 65 1.76 -9.31 1.91
CA GLY A 65 1.26 -9.16 3.28
C GLY A 65 0.36 -7.94 3.42
N LEU A 66 -0.49 -7.67 2.44
CA LEU A 66 -1.49 -6.61 2.48
C LEU A 66 -2.85 -7.15 2.94
N CYS A 67 -3.64 -6.28 3.56
CA CYS A 67 -5.04 -6.54 3.82
C CYS A 67 -5.84 -6.53 2.51
N GLU A 68 -6.55 -7.61 2.19
CA GLU A 68 -7.32 -7.73 0.94
C GLU A 68 -8.52 -6.78 0.86
N ARG A 69 -8.87 -6.12 1.96
CA ARG A 69 -9.98 -5.16 2.04
C ARG A 69 -9.53 -3.72 1.80
N CYS A 70 -8.53 -3.25 2.53
CA CYS A 70 -8.07 -1.86 2.45
C CYS A 70 -6.75 -1.67 1.67
N LEU A 71 -6.06 -2.76 1.32
CA LEU A 71 -4.71 -2.79 0.73
C LEU A 71 -3.63 -2.07 1.56
N GLN A 72 -3.87 -1.82 2.84
CA GLN A 72 -2.83 -1.42 3.80
C GLN A 72 -2.04 -2.65 4.27
N PRO A 73 -0.91 -2.47 4.98
CA PRO A 73 -0.21 -3.58 5.63
C PRO A 73 -1.18 -4.46 6.42
N LYS A 74 -1.00 -5.78 6.37
CA LYS A 74 -1.89 -6.74 7.01
C LYS A 74 -2.03 -6.42 8.50
N HIS A 75 -3.27 -6.38 8.96
CA HIS A 75 -3.66 -6.04 10.32
C HIS A 75 -4.72 -7.03 10.80
N HIS A 76 -4.84 -7.16 12.13
CA HIS A 76 -5.83 -8.06 12.76
C HIS A 76 -7.19 -7.41 12.98
N GLU A 77 -7.22 -6.08 13.07
CA GLU A 77 -8.45 -5.31 13.30
C GLU A 77 -9.37 -5.31 12.07
N ASP A 78 -10.67 -5.14 12.27
CA ASP A 78 -11.60 -4.94 11.15
C ASP A 78 -11.44 -3.52 10.59
N CYS A 79 -10.98 -3.40 9.35
CA CYS A 79 -10.86 -2.10 8.68
C CYS A 79 -12.19 -1.52 8.19
N GLY A 80 -13.31 -2.26 8.29
CA GLY A 80 -14.63 -1.78 7.89
C GLY A 80 -14.80 -1.57 6.37
N VAL A 81 -13.79 -1.89 5.55
CA VAL A 81 -13.85 -1.68 4.11
C VAL A 81 -14.67 -2.77 3.44
N THR A 82 -15.65 -2.36 2.64
CA THR A 82 -16.47 -3.21 1.77
C THR A 82 -16.38 -2.73 0.33
N CYS A 83 -16.52 -3.65 -0.62
CA CYS A 83 -16.46 -3.33 -2.03
C CYS A 83 -17.71 -2.53 -2.46
N PRO A 84 -17.56 -1.31 -3.03
CA PRO A 84 -18.70 -0.52 -3.46
C PRO A 84 -19.44 -1.11 -4.68
N ILE A 85 -18.84 -2.08 -5.38
CA ILE A 85 -19.43 -2.68 -6.58
C ILE A 85 -20.36 -3.86 -6.23
N CYS A 86 -19.96 -4.70 -5.28
CA CYS A 86 -20.70 -5.94 -4.95
C CYS A 86 -21.04 -6.11 -3.46
N GLY A 87 -20.66 -5.16 -2.61
CA GLY A 87 -20.92 -5.17 -1.17
C GLY A 87 -20.08 -6.16 -0.35
N ARG A 88 -19.26 -7.01 -0.98
CA ARG A 88 -18.46 -8.04 -0.29
C ARG A 88 -17.20 -7.47 0.38
N LEU A 89 -16.60 -8.24 1.28
CA LEU A 89 -15.43 -7.87 2.08
C LEU A 89 -14.12 -7.97 1.28
N HIS A 90 -13.93 -7.12 0.27
CA HIS A 90 -12.67 -6.98 -0.46
C HIS A 90 -12.48 -5.56 -1.00
N ASN A 91 -11.25 -5.23 -1.35
CA ASN A 91 -10.93 -3.97 -2.01
C ASN A 91 -11.51 -3.94 -3.43
N VAL A 92 -12.02 -2.79 -3.88
CA VAL A 92 -12.58 -2.63 -5.22
C VAL A 92 -11.65 -3.13 -6.33
N LEU A 93 -10.32 -3.02 -6.17
CA LEU A 93 -9.32 -3.50 -7.13
C LEU A 93 -9.27 -5.03 -7.27
N LEU A 94 -9.75 -5.77 -6.26
CA LEU A 94 -9.84 -7.23 -6.24
C LEU A 94 -11.24 -7.72 -6.63
N CYS A 95 -12.15 -6.82 -7.03
CA CYS A 95 -13.51 -7.20 -7.37
C CYS A 95 -13.59 -7.84 -8.77
N PRO A 96 -14.10 -9.07 -8.91
CA PRO A 96 -14.30 -9.70 -10.22
C PRO A 96 -15.19 -8.88 -11.17
N ASN A 97 -16.12 -8.11 -10.61
CA ASN A 97 -17.08 -7.31 -11.37
C ASN A 97 -16.56 -5.91 -11.75
N ARG A 98 -15.31 -5.56 -11.38
CA ARG A 98 -14.73 -4.21 -11.58
C ARG A 98 -14.73 -3.74 -13.03
N GLY A 99 -14.59 -4.64 -14.00
CA GLY A 99 -14.56 -4.33 -15.43
C GLY A 99 -15.90 -4.47 -16.16
N GLN A 100 -16.94 -4.99 -15.48
CA GLN A 100 -18.25 -5.22 -16.09
C GLN A 100 -19.14 -3.99 -16.05
N ASN A 101 -18.89 -3.09 -15.09
CA ASN A 101 -19.59 -1.82 -14.99
C ASN A 101 -18.69 -0.74 -15.61
N GLY A 102 -19.15 -0.18 -16.74
CA GLY A 102 -18.50 0.95 -17.41
C GLY A 102 -18.31 2.16 -16.48
N PRO A 103 -17.61 3.23 -16.94
CA PRO A 103 -17.15 4.30 -16.09
C PRO A 103 -18.32 4.92 -15.32
N PHE A 104 -18.39 4.65 -14.01
CA PHE A 104 -19.30 5.32 -13.11
C PHE A 104 -18.98 6.81 -13.19
N LYS A 105 -19.84 7.57 -13.88
CA LYS A 105 -19.77 9.03 -13.93
C LYS A 105 -19.65 9.53 -12.49
N ARG A 106 -18.54 10.20 -12.17
CA ARG A 106 -18.37 10.92 -10.90
C ARG A 106 -19.57 11.86 -10.75
N ARG A 107 -20.36 11.69 -9.69
CA ARG A 107 -21.40 12.66 -9.32
C ARG A 107 -20.68 13.95 -8.91
N LYS A 108 -21.04 15.06 -9.56
CA LYS A 108 -20.51 16.40 -9.32
C LYS A 108 -21.06 16.96 -8.03
#